data_AF-A0A1B1ALZ8-F1
#
_entry.id   AF-A0A1B1ALZ8-F1
#
_cell.length_a   1.000
_cell.length_b   1.000
_cell.length_c   1.000
_cell.angle_alpha   90.00
_cell.angle_beta   90.00
_cell.angle_gamma   90.00
#
_symmetry.space_group_name_H-M   'P 1'
#
loop_
_entity.id
_entity.type
_entity.pdbx_description
1 polymer ?
#
loop_
_entity_poly.entity_id
_entity_poly.type
_entity_poly.pdbx_seq_one_letter_code
_entity_poly.pdbx_strand_id
1 'polypeptide(L)'
;MKYFILWVRIAFGAHSLISGSNYFFDFLPQPPTGATPIGPFIDEMDATGLFAVIKVVETLVGVCLLTNRFVPIALVAELPISITIFYLSTFVTESPRSVFTGPRELFYNTFLLVSYAGYYVALASALSAPKPLWAKEVREQVVRNLLVWK
;
A
#
# COMPACT_ATOMS: atom_id res chain seq x y z
N MET A 1 16.08 -1.97 16.64
CA MET A 1 15.10 -2.33 15.59
C MET A 1 13.88 -1.39 15.55
N LYS A 2 13.25 -1.05 16.68
CA LYS A 2 12.05 -0.18 16.73
C LYS A 2 12.17 1.14 15.94
N TYR A 3 13.27 1.88 16.10
CA TYR A 3 13.47 3.15 15.40
C TYR A 3 13.64 3.01 13.90
N PHE A 4 14.25 1.91 13.44
CA PHE A 4 14.40 1.63 12.01
C PHE A 4 13.04 1.32 11.37
N ILE A 5 12.22 0.48 12.00
CA ILE A 5 10.85 0.19 11.53
C ILE A 5 10.01 1.47 11.49
N LEU A 6 10.13 2.32 12.52
CA LEU A 6 9.46 3.62 12.53
C LEU A 6 9.90 4.50 11.36
N TRP A 7 11.20 4.60 11.11
CA TRP A 7 11.73 5.38 10.01
C TRP A 7 11.22 4.87 8.66
N VAL A 8 11.27 3.56 8.41
CA VAL A 8 10.77 2.96 7.17
C VAL A 8 9.27 3.21 7.01
N ARG A 9 8.47 3.10 8.08
CA ARG A 9 7.03 3.38 8.04
C ARG A 9 6.75 4.84 7.68
N ILE A 10 7.47 5.78 8.29
CA ILE A 10 7.27 7.20 8.00
C ILE A 10 7.74 7.55 6.59
N ALA A 11 8.89 7.02 6.15
CA ALA A 11 9.40 7.23 4.81
C ALA A 11 8.42 6.70 3.75
N PHE A 12 7.93 5.47 3.92
CA PHE A 12 6.95 4.88 3.00
C PHE A 12 5.61 5.61 3.04
N GLY A 13 5.09 5.90 4.24
CA GLY A 13 3.84 6.64 4.39
C GLY A 13 3.87 8.04 3.79
N ALA A 14 4.98 8.77 3.96
CA ALA A 14 5.17 10.07 3.33
C ALA A 14 5.24 9.95 1.81
N HIS A 15 5.97 8.94 1.29
CA HIS A 15 6.07 8.70 -0.14
C HIS A 15 4.69 8.40 -0.76
N SER A 16 3.94 7.43 -0.21
CA SER A 16 2.61 7.06 -0.71
C SER A 16 1.63 8.22 -0.62
N LEU A 17 1.67 9.02 0.46
CA LEU A 17 0.79 10.18 0.60
C LEU A 17 1.10 11.24 -0.46
N ILE A 18 2.38 11.56 -0.67
CA ILE A 18 2.81 12.52 -1.69
C ILE A 18 2.45 12.01 -3.08
N SER A 19 2.77 10.75 -3.40
CA SER A 19 2.44 10.11 -4.68
C SER A 19 0.94 10.13 -4.99
N GLY A 20 0.13 9.67 -4.05
CA GLY A 20 -1.32 9.58 -4.21
C GLY A 20 -1.99 10.95 -4.32
N SER A 21 -1.66 11.88 -3.41
CA SER A 21 -2.27 13.20 -3.41
C SER A 21 -1.82 14.07 -4.59
N ASN A 22 -0.60 13.87 -5.11
CA ASN A 22 -0.10 14.63 -6.25
C ASN A 22 -0.95 14.43 -7.51
N TYR A 23 -1.58 13.28 -7.68
CA TYR A 23 -2.49 13.07 -8.81
C TYR A 23 -3.70 14.01 -8.79
N PHE A 24 -4.23 14.35 -7.61
CA PHE A 24 -5.43 15.19 -7.47
C PHE A 24 -5.13 16.68 -7.39
N PHE A 25 -3.93 17.05 -6.91
CA PHE A 25 -3.57 18.44 -6.62
C PHE A 25 -2.43 18.98 -7.49
N ASP A 26 -1.75 18.11 -8.24
CA ASP A 26 -0.71 18.45 -9.24
C ASP A 26 0.35 19.46 -8.77
N PHE A 27 0.91 19.23 -7.58
CA PHE A 27 1.91 20.12 -6.97
C PHE A 27 3.36 19.70 -7.26
N LEU A 28 3.59 18.52 -7.84
CA LEU A 28 4.88 18.01 -8.32
C LEU A 28 4.77 17.58 -9.79
N PRO A 29 5.80 17.86 -10.61
CA PRO A 29 5.81 17.43 -12.01
C PRO A 29 5.66 15.91 -12.14
N GLN A 30 4.69 15.48 -12.94
CA GLN A 30 4.52 14.09 -13.33
C GLN A 30 5.59 13.72 -14.38
N PRO A 31 6.15 12.49 -14.33
CA PRO A 31 7.03 12.02 -15.39
C PRO A 31 6.31 12.03 -16.74
N PRO A 32 6.96 12.43 -17.84
CA PRO A 32 6.34 12.38 -19.16
C PRO A 32 5.95 10.94 -19.52
N THR A 33 4.67 10.69 -19.79
CA THR A 33 4.20 9.35 -20.19
C THR A 33 4.73 8.98 -21.57
N GLY A 34 4.64 9.89 -22.55
CA GLY A 34 5.02 9.63 -23.95
C GLY A 34 6.50 9.31 -24.25
N ALA A 35 7.41 9.40 -23.27
CA ALA A 35 8.84 9.12 -23.47
C ALA A 35 9.27 7.71 -23.04
N THR A 36 8.34 6.89 -22.52
CA THR A 36 8.65 5.56 -21.98
C THR A 36 7.67 4.50 -22.50
N PRO A 37 8.07 3.22 -22.61
CA PRO A 37 7.14 2.15 -22.98
C PRO A 37 5.95 1.97 -22.03
N ILE A 38 6.02 2.54 -20.82
CA ILE A 38 4.96 2.49 -19.80
C ILE A 38 3.91 3.57 -19.99
N GLY A 39 4.23 4.64 -20.72
CA GLY A 39 3.33 5.77 -20.94
C GLY A 39 1.92 5.38 -21.36
N PRO A 40 1.76 4.63 -22.47
CA PRO A 40 0.44 4.22 -22.95
C PRO A 40 -0.36 3.39 -21.93
N PHE A 41 0.30 2.60 -21.09
CA PHE A 41 -0.37 1.83 -20.05
C PHE A 41 -0.94 2.75 -18.96
N ILE A 42 -0.19 3.76 -18.53
CA ILE A 42 -0.64 4.73 -17.54
C ILE A 42 -1.74 5.63 -18.12
N ASP A 43 -1.60 6.07 -19.37
CA ASP A 43 -2.60 6.90 -20.05
C ASP A 43 -3.95 6.16 -20.15
N GLU A 44 -3.96 4.86 -20.50
CA GLU A 44 -5.19 4.05 -20.56
C GLU A 44 -5.79 3.76 -19.18
N MET A 45 -4.94 3.55 -18.15
CA MET A 45 -5.44 3.43 -16.77
C MET A 45 -6.10 4.72 -16.28
N ASP A 46 -5.58 5.87 -16.69
CA ASP A 46 -6.17 7.16 -16.36
C ASP A 46 -7.49 7.38 -17.11
N ALA A 47 -7.50 7.09 -18.42
CA ALA A 47 -8.70 7.18 -19.26
C ALA A 47 -9.86 6.29 -18.75
N THR A 48 -9.53 5.13 -18.17
CA THR A 48 -10.53 4.21 -17.57
C THR A 48 -10.87 4.54 -16.11
N GLY A 49 -10.19 5.51 -15.49
CA GLY A 49 -10.37 5.90 -14.09
C GLY A 49 -9.72 4.96 -13.06
N LEU A 50 -9.07 3.88 -13.51
CA LEU A 50 -8.35 2.95 -12.62
C LEU A 50 -7.17 3.63 -11.93
N PHE A 51 -6.46 4.54 -12.62
CA PHE A 51 -5.33 5.25 -12.04
C PHE A 51 -5.76 6.13 -10.86
N ALA A 52 -6.91 6.81 -10.96
CA ALA A 52 -7.50 7.57 -9.86
C ALA A 52 -7.79 6.68 -8.63
N VAL A 53 -8.34 5.48 -8.84
CA VAL A 53 -8.62 4.51 -7.76
C VAL A 53 -7.34 4.12 -7.04
N ILE A 54 -6.27 3.82 -7.78
CA ILE A 54 -4.95 3.50 -7.21
C ILE A 54 -4.43 4.66 -6.37
N LYS A 55 -4.55 5.89 -6.88
CA LYS A 55 -4.07 7.09 -6.18
C LYS A 55 -4.87 7.39 -4.91
N VAL A 56 -6.16 7.08 -4.87
CA VAL A 56 -6.95 7.10 -3.62
C VAL A 56 -6.40 6.09 -2.62
N VAL A 57 -6.12 4.85 -3.04
CA VAL A 57 -5.56 3.82 -2.16
C VAL A 57 -4.20 4.25 -1.62
N GLU A 58 -3.27 4.70 -2.47
CA GLU A 58 -1.94 5.20 -2.04
C GLU A 58 -2.06 6.35 -1.02
N THR A 59 -3.01 7.27 -1.25
CA THR A 59 -3.27 8.39 -0.33
C THR A 59 -3.74 7.89 1.03
N LEU A 60 -4.71 6.97 1.06
CA LEU A 60 -5.23 6.40 2.30
C LEU A 60 -4.17 5.58 3.04
N VAL A 61 -3.35 4.84 2.30
CA VAL A 61 -2.20 4.09 2.84
C VAL A 61 -1.21 5.05 3.50
N GLY A 62 -0.84 6.13 2.80
CA GLY A 62 0.04 7.16 3.34
C GLY A 62 -0.46 7.75 4.66
N VAL A 63 -1.75 8.12 4.72
CA VAL A 63 -2.39 8.59 5.96
C VAL A 63 -2.32 7.53 7.06
N CYS A 64 -2.69 6.29 6.77
CA CYS A 64 -2.67 5.19 7.73
C CYS A 64 -1.27 4.95 8.33
N LEU A 65 -0.23 4.94 7.49
CA LEU A 65 1.14 4.71 7.91
C LEU A 65 1.70 5.86 8.76
N LEU A 66 1.42 7.11 8.38
CA LEU A 66 1.89 8.30 9.10
C LEU A 66 1.19 8.48 10.44
N THR A 67 -0.12 8.23 10.49
CA THR A 67 -0.93 8.31 11.72
C THR A 67 -0.81 7.06 12.60
N ASN A 68 -0.09 6.04 12.14
CA ASN A 68 0.03 4.74 12.81
C ASN A 68 -1.35 4.08 13.06
N ARG A 69 -2.27 4.22 12.12
CA ARG A 69 -3.63 3.69 12.22
C ARG A 69 -3.89 2.72 11.08
N PHE A 70 -4.48 1.56 11.40
CA PHE A 70 -4.78 0.49 10.42
C PHE A 70 -3.57 0.02 9.58
N VAL A 71 -2.35 0.20 10.10
CA VAL A 71 -1.09 -0.09 9.39
C VAL A 71 -1.08 -1.47 8.73
N PRO A 72 -1.46 -2.58 9.41
CA PRO A 72 -1.40 -3.88 8.77
C PRO A 72 -2.33 -4.02 7.55
N ILE A 73 -3.53 -3.43 7.62
CA ILE A 73 -4.50 -3.47 6.51
C ILE A 73 -3.99 -2.62 5.34
N ALA A 74 -3.47 -1.43 5.64
CA ALA A 74 -2.91 -0.54 4.63
C ALA A 74 -1.75 -1.18 3.86
N LEU A 75 -0.84 -1.87 4.55
CA LEU A 75 0.29 -2.57 3.91
C LEU A 75 -0.16 -3.66 2.93
N VAL A 76 -1.21 -4.42 3.29
CA VAL A 76 -1.78 -5.46 2.42
C VAL A 76 -2.48 -4.84 1.20
N ALA A 77 -3.23 -3.75 1.40
CA ALA A 77 -3.88 -3.04 0.31
C ALA A 77 -2.88 -2.45 -0.70
N GLU A 78 -1.72 -2.01 -0.21
CA GLU A 78 -0.65 -1.41 -1.00
C GLU A 78 0.23 -2.44 -1.74
N LEU A 79 0.28 -3.69 -1.27
CA LEU A 79 1.12 -4.74 -1.83
C LEU A 79 0.94 -4.96 -3.35
N PRO A 80 -0.28 -5.12 -3.91
CA PRO A 80 -0.44 -5.28 -5.36
C PRO A 80 0.07 -4.06 -6.14
N ILE A 81 -0.15 -2.85 -5.63
CA ILE A 81 0.34 -1.60 -6.23
C ILE A 81 1.87 -1.59 -6.21
N SER A 82 2.49 -1.93 -5.08
CA SER A 82 3.95 -2.02 -4.92
C SER A 82 4.58 -3.04 -5.88
N ILE A 83 3.94 -4.20 -6.08
CA ILE A 83 4.40 -5.21 -7.05
C ILE A 83 4.32 -4.67 -8.47
N THR A 84 3.22 -4.03 -8.85
CA THR A 84 3.05 -3.42 -10.18
C THR A 84 4.09 -2.34 -10.42
N ILE A 85 4.30 -1.42 -9.45
CA ILE A 85 5.32 -0.36 -9.54
C ILE A 85 6.71 -0.97 -9.68
N PHE A 86 7.04 -2.01 -8.91
CA PHE A 86 8.32 -2.71 -9.02
C PHE A 86 8.52 -3.30 -10.42
N TYR A 87 7.54 -4.05 -10.93
CA TYR A 87 7.65 -4.69 -12.23
C TYR A 87 7.85 -3.67 -13.35
N LEU A 88 6.96 -2.67 -13.39
CA LEU A 88 6.96 -1.60 -14.38
C LEU A 88 8.27 -0.81 -14.32
N SER A 89 8.68 -0.35 -13.15
CA SER A 89 9.85 0.53 -13.01
C SER A 89 11.18 -0.20 -13.25
N THR A 90 11.25 -1.49 -12.93
CA THR A 90 12.51 -2.27 -13.00
C THR A 90 12.71 -2.93 -14.36
N PHE A 91 11.65 -3.49 -14.95
CA PHE A 91 11.76 -4.32 -16.16
C PHE A 91 11.26 -3.65 -17.44
N VAL A 92 10.50 -2.54 -17.36
CA VAL A 92 9.85 -1.96 -18.55
C VAL A 92 10.41 -0.59 -18.92
N THR A 93 10.61 0.33 -17.97
CA THR A 93 11.12 1.69 -18.27
C THR A 93 12.65 1.80 -18.26
N GLU A 94 13.35 0.91 -17.54
CA GLU A 94 14.83 0.84 -17.44
C GLU A 94 15.58 2.18 -17.30
N SER A 95 14.95 3.23 -16.74
CA SER A 95 15.66 4.48 -16.44
C SER A 95 16.37 4.36 -15.08
N PRO A 96 17.58 4.95 -14.88
CA PRO A 96 18.29 4.85 -13.61
C PRO A 96 17.46 5.31 -12.39
N ARG A 97 16.57 6.30 -12.59
CA ARG A 97 15.65 6.79 -11.56
C ARG A 97 14.50 5.80 -11.28
N SER A 98 14.00 5.14 -12.33
CA SER A 98 12.91 4.15 -12.23
C SER A 98 13.40 2.87 -11.53
N VAL A 99 14.61 2.41 -11.86
CA VAL A 99 15.24 1.23 -11.24
C VAL A 99 15.51 1.44 -9.75
N PHE A 100 15.63 2.68 -9.27
CA PHE A 100 15.69 2.95 -7.83
C PHE A 100 14.30 3.00 -7.17
N THR A 101 13.29 3.47 -7.90
CA THR A 101 11.94 3.69 -7.34
C THR A 101 11.20 2.39 -7.12
N GLY A 102 11.13 1.52 -8.12
CA GLY A 102 10.39 0.25 -8.04
C GLY A 102 10.84 -0.69 -6.90
N PRO A 103 12.11 -1.09 -6.85
CA PRO A 103 12.63 -1.97 -5.81
C PRO A 103 12.53 -1.36 -4.41
N ARG A 104 12.66 -0.03 -4.30
CA ARG A 104 12.49 0.67 -3.03
C ARG A 104 11.05 0.56 -2.52
N GLU A 105 10.05 0.79 -3.37
CA GLU A 105 8.64 0.67 -2.96
C GLU A 105 8.30 -0.75 -2.49
N LEU A 106 8.70 -1.77 -3.27
CA LEU A 106 8.47 -3.15 -2.88
C LEU A 106 9.25 -3.52 -1.61
N PHE A 107 10.48 -3.02 -1.45
CA PHE A 107 11.26 -3.21 -0.22
C PHE A 107 10.53 -2.63 0.99
N TYR A 108 10.07 -1.37 0.93
CA TYR A 108 9.36 -0.76 2.05
C TYR A 108 8.09 -1.52 2.41
N ASN A 109 7.26 -1.86 1.41
CA ASN A 109 6.03 -2.58 1.63
C ASN A 109 6.28 -3.97 2.26
N THR A 110 7.14 -4.79 1.65
CA THR A 110 7.43 -6.16 2.10
C THR A 110 8.18 -6.20 3.44
N PHE A 111 9.15 -5.30 3.66
CA PHE A 111 9.84 -5.19 4.94
C PHE A 111 8.87 -4.84 6.08
N LEU A 112 7.93 -3.92 5.83
CA LEU A 112 6.91 -3.57 6.81
C LEU A 112 5.90 -4.71 6.98
N LEU A 113 5.48 -5.41 5.93
CA LEU A 113 4.64 -6.60 6.06
C LEU A 113 5.29 -7.64 6.97
N VAL A 114 6.58 -7.94 6.77
CA VAL A 114 7.32 -8.86 7.65
C VAL A 114 7.43 -8.30 9.08
N SER A 115 7.68 -7.00 9.23
CA SER A 115 7.78 -6.34 10.55
C SER A 115 6.46 -6.37 11.34
N TYR A 116 5.31 -6.40 10.66
CA TYR A 116 3.97 -6.51 11.25
C TYR A 116 3.39 -7.94 11.14
N ALA A 117 4.21 -8.95 10.84
CA ALA A 117 3.75 -10.32 10.55
C ALA A 117 2.88 -10.95 11.66
N GLY A 118 3.10 -10.58 12.92
CA GLY A 118 2.28 -11.04 14.05
C GLY A 118 0.78 -10.75 13.88
N TYR A 119 0.40 -9.70 13.16
CA TYR A 119 -1.00 -9.37 12.87
C TYR A 119 -1.61 -10.25 11.77
N TYR A 120 -0.79 -10.88 10.91
CA TYR A 120 -1.25 -11.66 9.77
C TYR A 120 -1.32 -13.17 10.04
N VAL A 121 -0.82 -13.65 11.19
CA VAL A 121 -0.82 -15.08 11.53
C VAL A 121 -2.22 -15.69 11.43
N ALA A 122 -3.25 -14.95 11.86
CA ALA A 122 -4.64 -15.39 11.76
C ALA A 122 -5.20 -15.40 10.33
N LEU A 123 -4.60 -14.63 9.40
CA LEU A 123 -4.97 -14.61 7.99
C LEU A 123 -4.26 -15.71 7.19
N ALA A 124 -3.14 -16.23 7.69
CA ALA A 124 -2.31 -17.24 7.04
C ALA A 124 -2.83 -18.68 7.23
N SER A 125 -4.08 -18.88 7.67
CA SER A 125 -4.65 -20.22 7.85
C SER A 125 -4.94 -20.88 6.50
N ALA A 126 -4.25 -22.00 6.24
CA ALA A 126 -4.36 -22.77 4.99
C ALA A 126 -5.77 -23.27 4.67
N LEU A 127 -6.60 -23.50 5.71
CA LEU A 127 -8.00 -23.88 5.59
C LEU A 127 -8.82 -22.99 6.51
N SER A 128 -9.56 -22.05 5.92
CA SER A 128 -10.37 -21.09 6.66
C SER A 128 -11.85 -21.41 6.47
N ALA A 129 -12.53 -21.86 7.53
CA ALA A 129 -13.99 -21.95 7.50
C ALA A 129 -14.59 -20.53 7.49
N PRO A 130 -15.65 -20.26 6.70
CA PRO A 130 -16.32 -18.96 6.72
C PRO A 130 -16.80 -18.60 8.13
N LYS A 131 -16.37 -17.45 8.64
CA LYS A 131 -16.81 -16.89 9.92
C LYS A 131 -17.48 -15.54 9.68
N PRO A 132 -18.74 -15.52 9.20
CA PRO A 132 -19.39 -14.28 8.84
C PRO A 132 -19.61 -13.39 10.07
N LEU A 133 -19.61 -12.07 9.86
CA LEU A 133 -19.80 -11.10 10.96
C LEU A 133 -21.16 -11.23 11.66
N TRP A 134 -22.16 -11.81 10.99
CA TRP A 134 -23.47 -12.08 11.56
C TRP A 134 -23.56 -13.40 12.34
N ALA A 135 -22.50 -14.23 12.34
CA ALA A 135 -22.44 -15.39 13.23
C ALA A 135 -22.45 -14.92 14.69
N LYS A 136 -23.22 -15.61 15.53
CA LYS A 136 -23.44 -15.23 16.93
C LYS A 136 -22.11 -15.19 17.69
N GLU A 137 -21.26 -16.19 17.46
CA GLU A 137 -19.95 -16.36 18.09
C GLU A 137 -19.01 -15.18 17.75
N VAL A 138 -19.04 -14.72 16.49
CA VAL A 138 -18.23 -13.58 16.01
C VAL A 138 -18.77 -12.27 16.60
N ARG A 139 -20.08 -12.07 16.61
CA ARG A 139 -20.70 -10.87 17.19
C ARG A 139 -20.34 -10.73 18.67
N GLU A 140 -20.41 -11.81 19.44
CA GLU A 140 -20.03 -11.80 20.86
C GLU A 140 -18.52 -11.55 21.06
N GLN A 141 -17.67 -12.09 20.18
CA GLN A 141 -16.22 -11.82 20.21
C GLN A 141 -15.90 -10.35 19.90
N VAL A 142 -16.54 -9.75 18.90
CA VAL A 142 -16.37 -8.33 18.54
C VAL A 142 -16.82 -7.44 19.69
N VAL A 143 -17.98 -7.70 20.29
CA VAL A 143 -18.48 -6.93 21.44
C VAL A 143 -17.50 -7.02 22.63
N ARG A 144 -16.98 -8.21 22.95
CA ARG A 144 -15.96 -8.38 23.98
C ARG A 144 -14.70 -7.55 23.69
N ASN A 145 -14.20 -7.58 22.46
CA ASN A 145 -13.01 -6.83 22.07
C ASN A 145 -13.21 -5.31 22.05
N LEU A 146 -14.43 -4.82 21.79
CA LEU A 146 -14.76 -3.39 21.82
C LEU A 146 -15.02 -2.85 23.23
N LEU A 147 -15.48 -3.71 24.16
CA LEU A 147 -15.79 -3.32 25.54
C LEU A 147 -14.56 -3.39 26.47
N VAL A 148 -13.55 -4.18 26.13
CA VAL A 148 -12.28 -4.21 26.87
C VAL A 148 -11.34 -3.15 26.29
N TRP A 149 -11.55 -1.89 26.69
CA TRP A 149 -10.49 -0.89 26.60
C TRP A 149 -9.45 -1.22 27.68
N LYS A 150 -8.26 -1.68 27.27
CA LYS A 150 -7.06 -1.71 28.10
C LYS A 150 -6.12 -0.61 27.65
#